data_AF-A0A235BYS4-F1
#
_entry.id   AF-A0A235BYS4-F1
#
_cell.length_a   1.000
_cell.length_b   1.000
_cell.length_c   1.000
_cell.angle_alpha   90.00
_cell.angle_beta   90.00
_cell.angle_gamma   90.00
#
_symmetry.space_group_name_H-M   'P 1'
#
loop_
_entity.id
_entity.type
_entity.pdbx_description
1 polymer ?
#
loop_
_entity_poly.entity_id
_entity_poly.type
_entity_poly.pdbx_seq_one_letter_code
_entity_poly.pdbx_strand_id
1 'polypeptide(L)'
;YPDENWTWDDFLDAAIKITKDENGDGEPDIFGFWNFSNWVWTFPWIWSNGGRILSEDKKRCLVDSPEAIEALQFLYDLTYKYKVAPTSAETAQRDLFTTGKVGMVMYGRWMVPRYRTIMDFKWGVAPLPKKKNRVSPLFTVAFVASSQCKHPKEAYELVRFLSGKGGNEVIGKLGLAVPSMIDIANSPVFLSPKKLPKNSDVFLKTMDYARLQPVTPQWEEMGSIVNQQLEELFLDKKSPAEAAKDITREVNQLLKKGI
;
A
#
# COMPACT_ATOMS: atom_id res chain seq x y z
N TYR A 1 -2.36 5.70 -20.34
CA TYR A 1 -2.46 5.72 -18.87
C TYR A 1 -2.57 4.26 -18.43
N PRO A 2 -1.94 3.82 -17.33
CA PRO A 2 -1.99 2.41 -16.93
C PRO A 2 -3.42 1.89 -16.80
N ASP A 3 -3.63 0.66 -17.25
CA ASP A 3 -4.89 -0.05 -17.12
C ASP A 3 -4.70 -1.37 -16.37
N GLU A 4 -5.71 -2.21 -16.40
CA GLU A 4 -5.73 -3.49 -15.70
C GLU A 4 -4.75 -4.56 -16.20
N ASN A 5 -4.17 -4.35 -17.38
CA ASN A 5 -3.24 -5.30 -17.98
C ASN A 5 -1.77 -4.96 -17.71
N TRP A 6 -1.51 -3.77 -17.18
CA TRP A 6 -0.16 -3.29 -16.96
C TRP A 6 0.60 -4.17 -15.96
N THR A 7 1.84 -4.50 -16.33
CA THR A 7 2.72 -5.45 -15.63
C THR A 7 3.81 -4.77 -14.79
N TRP A 8 4.60 -5.55 -14.05
CA TRP A 8 5.80 -5.04 -13.38
C TRP A 8 6.81 -4.44 -14.37
N ASP A 9 6.93 -5.01 -15.57
CA ASP A 9 7.87 -4.51 -16.59
C ASP A 9 7.40 -3.17 -17.16
N ASP A 10 6.12 -3.06 -17.49
CA ASP A 10 5.53 -1.77 -17.88
C ASP A 10 5.73 -0.73 -16.75
N PHE A 11 5.67 -1.16 -15.48
CA PHE A 11 5.76 -0.27 -14.32
C PHE A 11 7.17 0.27 -14.18
N LEU A 12 8.16 -0.62 -14.33
CA LEU A 12 9.55 -0.26 -14.39
C LEU A 12 9.83 0.69 -15.57
N ASP A 13 9.32 0.39 -16.76
CA ASP A 13 9.49 1.24 -17.94
C ASP A 13 8.96 2.66 -17.72
N ALA A 14 7.80 2.79 -17.08
CA ALA A 14 7.27 4.11 -16.74
C ALA A 14 8.05 4.79 -15.64
N ALA A 15 8.50 4.06 -14.62
CA ALA A 15 9.34 4.60 -13.57
C ALA A 15 10.64 5.16 -14.19
N ILE A 16 11.30 4.43 -15.07
CA ILE A 16 12.50 4.86 -15.80
C ILE A 16 12.22 6.14 -16.61
N LYS A 17 11.11 6.20 -17.35
CA LYS A 17 10.75 7.38 -18.18
C LYS A 17 10.42 8.63 -17.35
N ILE A 18 9.94 8.43 -16.13
CA ILE A 18 9.61 9.52 -15.19
C ILE A 18 10.85 10.03 -14.48
N THR A 19 11.79 9.14 -14.16
CA THR A 19 13.04 9.50 -13.47
C THR A 19 13.83 10.50 -14.30
N LYS A 20 14.25 11.60 -13.67
CA LYS A 20 15.03 12.66 -14.30
C LYS A 20 16.12 13.16 -13.37
N ASP A 21 17.32 13.25 -13.92
CA ASP A 21 18.42 14.06 -13.40
C ASP A 21 18.36 15.39 -14.15
N GLU A 22 17.89 16.45 -13.47
CA GLU A 22 17.68 17.77 -14.08
C GLU A 22 18.98 18.59 -14.07
N ASN A 23 19.89 18.30 -13.16
CA ASN A 23 21.11 19.07 -12.93
C ASN A 23 22.38 18.44 -13.57
N GLY A 24 22.28 17.18 -14.01
CA GLY A 24 23.34 16.41 -14.69
C GLY A 24 24.43 15.85 -13.76
N ASP A 25 24.18 15.75 -12.45
CA ASP A 25 25.15 15.27 -11.46
C ASP A 25 25.21 13.74 -11.32
N GLY A 26 24.34 13.03 -12.04
CA GLY A 26 24.26 11.56 -12.03
C GLY A 26 23.31 11.00 -10.98
N GLU A 27 22.64 11.84 -10.19
CA GLU A 27 21.60 11.47 -9.23
C GLU A 27 20.24 12.07 -9.62
N PRO A 28 19.12 11.31 -9.53
CA PRO A 28 17.83 11.85 -9.93
C PRO A 28 17.29 12.96 -9.02
N ASP A 29 16.87 14.07 -9.62
CA ASP A 29 16.09 15.12 -8.96
C ASP A 29 14.60 14.77 -8.85
N ILE A 30 14.10 13.94 -9.77
CA ILE A 30 12.75 13.41 -9.83
C ILE A 30 12.85 11.90 -9.98
N PHE A 31 12.16 11.17 -9.10
CA PHE A 31 12.14 9.71 -9.12
C PHE A 31 10.88 9.15 -9.77
N GLY A 32 11.00 7.99 -10.40
CA GLY A 32 9.90 7.25 -10.99
C GLY A 32 8.86 6.78 -9.99
N PHE A 33 9.31 6.26 -8.85
CA PHE A 33 8.45 5.61 -7.85
C PHE A 33 8.93 5.87 -6.43
N TRP A 34 8.01 6.07 -5.50
CA TRP A 34 8.31 6.07 -4.07
C TRP A 34 8.05 4.69 -3.45
N ASN A 35 9.15 3.98 -3.15
CA ASN A 35 9.10 2.71 -2.42
C ASN A 35 9.09 2.96 -0.90
N PHE A 36 8.06 2.48 -0.20
CA PHE A 36 8.01 2.55 1.26
C PHE A 36 8.77 1.38 1.86
N SER A 37 9.74 1.67 2.75
CA SER A 37 10.32 0.66 3.64
C SER A 37 9.30 0.28 4.72
N ASN A 38 8.26 -0.45 4.33
CA ASN A 38 7.21 -0.87 5.23
C ASN A 38 6.54 -2.14 4.73
N TRP A 39 6.35 -3.06 5.66
CA TRP A 39 5.90 -4.41 5.41
C TRP A 39 4.53 -4.54 4.73
N VAL A 40 3.52 -3.73 5.10
CA VAL A 40 2.19 -3.83 4.49
C VAL A 40 2.19 -3.37 3.04
N TRP A 41 3.13 -2.49 2.68
CA TRP A 41 3.34 -2.04 1.30
C TRP A 41 4.16 -3.02 0.48
N THR A 42 4.94 -3.90 1.12
CA THR A 42 5.65 -4.99 0.42
C THR A 42 4.71 -6.14 0.01
N PHE A 43 3.62 -6.37 0.75
CA PHE A 43 2.74 -7.52 0.56
C PHE A 43 2.12 -7.66 -0.82
N PRO A 44 1.57 -6.60 -1.45
CA PRO A 44 0.98 -6.70 -2.78
C PRO A 44 1.98 -7.19 -3.84
N TRP A 45 3.26 -6.82 -3.71
CA TRP A 45 4.31 -7.28 -4.61
C TRP A 45 4.51 -8.80 -4.47
N ILE A 46 4.67 -9.29 -3.23
CA ILE A 46 4.78 -10.73 -2.95
C ILE A 46 3.56 -11.49 -3.47
N TRP A 47 2.34 -11.01 -3.18
CA TRP A 47 1.10 -11.66 -3.59
C TRP A 47 0.91 -11.67 -5.10
N SER A 48 1.22 -10.56 -5.78
CA SER A 48 1.11 -10.48 -7.25
C SER A 48 2.08 -11.43 -7.95
N ASN A 49 3.19 -11.81 -7.30
CA ASN A 49 4.12 -12.83 -7.80
C ASN A 49 3.76 -14.28 -7.38
N GLY A 50 2.66 -14.47 -6.66
CA GLY A 50 2.18 -15.78 -6.20
C GLY A 50 2.69 -16.21 -4.82
N GLY A 51 3.51 -15.38 -4.17
CA GLY A 51 3.99 -15.63 -2.82
C GLY A 51 2.91 -15.44 -1.75
N ARG A 52 3.23 -15.87 -0.52
CA ARG A 52 2.39 -15.73 0.67
C ARG A 52 3.24 -15.21 1.84
N ILE A 53 2.58 -14.54 2.78
CA ILE A 53 3.24 -14.03 4.00
C ILE A 53 3.21 -15.10 5.08
N LEU A 54 2.02 -15.66 5.33
CA LEU A 54 1.80 -16.73 6.28
C LEU A 54 1.17 -17.95 5.59
N SER A 55 1.34 -19.12 6.16
CA SER A 55 0.58 -20.34 5.86
C SER A 55 -0.91 -20.13 6.14
N GLU A 56 -1.76 -21.03 5.62
CA GLU A 56 -3.22 -20.92 5.78
C GLU A 56 -3.66 -21.00 7.23
N ASP A 57 -3.01 -21.86 8.02
CA ASP A 57 -3.20 -21.97 9.46
C ASP A 57 -2.53 -20.84 10.27
N LYS A 58 -1.81 -19.93 9.59
CA LYS A 58 -1.08 -18.79 10.14
C LYS A 58 0.02 -19.17 11.14
N LYS A 59 0.47 -20.43 11.16
CA LYS A 59 1.51 -20.92 12.07
C LYS A 59 2.92 -20.80 11.51
N ARG A 60 3.07 -20.49 10.22
CA ARG A 60 4.37 -20.37 9.56
C ARG A 60 4.44 -19.12 8.70
N CYS A 61 5.55 -18.40 8.80
CA CYS A 61 5.98 -17.39 7.84
C CYS A 61 6.54 -18.06 6.58
N LEU A 62 6.23 -17.48 5.41
CA LEU A 62 6.55 -18.01 4.07
C LEU A 62 7.29 -16.98 3.19
N VAL A 63 7.85 -15.94 3.81
CA VAL A 63 8.52 -14.83 3.10
C VAL A 63 9.87 -15.24 2.51
N ASP A 64 10.43 -16.41 2.89
CA ASP A 64 11.61 -17.02 2.30
C ASP A 64 11.32 -17.86 1.03
N SER A 65 10.08 -17.88 0.56
CA SER A 65 9.72 -18.50 -0.73
C SER A 65 10.40 -17.80 -1.91
N PRO A 66 10.71 -18.54 -3.01
CA PRO A 66 11.29 -17.93 -4.21
C PRO A 66 10.48 -16.75 -4.75
N GLU A 67 9.16 -16.84 -4.72
CA GLU A 67 8.26 -15.78 -5.20
C GLU A 67 8.36 -14.51 -4.35
N ALA A 68 8.53 -14.66 -3.03
CA ALA A 68 8.68 -13.54 -2.12
C ALA A 68 10.07 -12.90 -2.24
N ILE A 69 11.14 -13.70 -2.35
CA ILE A 69 12.50 -13.21 -2.59
C ILE A 69 12.58 -12.44 -3.91
N GLU A 70 11.96 -12.95 -4.99
CA GLU A 70 11.92 -12.25 -6.28
C GLU A 70 11.17 -10.91 -6.20
N ALA A 71 10.11 -10.83 -5.39
CA ALA A 71 9.41 -9.57 -5.15
C ALA A 71 10.25 -8.56 -4.37
N LEU A 72 10.97 -9.01 -3.33
CA LEU A 72 11.90 -8.17 -2.59
C LEU A 72 13.06 -7.72 -3.48
N GLN A 73 13.58 -8.60 -4.34
CA GLN A 73 14.62 -8.26 -5.31
C GLN A 73 14.14 -7.20 -6.29
N PHE A 74 12.91 -7.30 -6.80
CA PHE A 74 12.36 -6.27 -7.68
C PHE A 74 12.33 -4.91 -6.98
N LEU A 75 11.81 -4.85 -5.75
CA LEU A 75 11.77 -3.59 -4.98
C LEU A 75 13.16 -3.03 -4.67
N TYR A 76 14.12 -3.90 -4.34
CA TYR A 76 15.51 -3.53 -4.13
C TYR A 76 16.15 -2.98 -5.42
N ASP A 77 15.93 -3.65 -6.55
CA ASP A 77 16.46 -3.24 -7.86
C ASP A 77 15.90 -1.89 -8.31
N LEU A 78 14.65 -1.54 -7.99
CA LEU A 78 14.10 -0.21 -8.29
C LEU A 78 14.96 0.91 -7.69
N THR A 79 15.51 0.70 -6.49
CA THR A 79 16.38 1.67 -5.82
C THR A 79 17.83 1.54 -6.29
N TYR A 80 18.43 0.36 -6.20
CA TYR A 80 19.89 0.22 -6.32
C TYR A 80 20.39 -0.12 -7.72
N LYS A 81 19.56 -0.74 -8.57
CA LYS A 81 19.93 -1.11 -9.93
C LYS A 81 19.43 -0.10 -10.96
N TYR A 82 18.15 0.23 -10.89
CA TYR A 82 17.50 1.11 -11.87
C TYR A 82 17.49 2.58 -11.43
N LYS A 83 17.79 2.88 -10.16
CA LYS A 83 17.77 4.23 -9.59
C LYS A 83 16.47 5.00 -9.86
N VAL A 84 15.34 4.30 -9.91
CA VAL A 84 14.01 4.92 -10.14
C VAL A 84 13.24 5.17 -8.86
N ALA A 85 13.75 4.70 -7.72
CA ALA A 85 13.18 4.97 -6.42
C ALA A 85 14.25 5.56 -5.48
N PRO A 86 13.88 6.56 -4.66
CA PRO A 86 14.81 7.13 -3.71
C PRO A 86 15.17 6.10 -2.63
N THR A 87 16.35 6.27 -2.05
CA THR A 87 16.80 5.57 -0.86
C THR A 87 16.01 6.01 0.37
N SER A 88 16.05 5.19 1.42
CA SER A 88 15.39 5.54 2.69
C SER A 88 15.91 6.86 3.28
N ALA A 89 17.19 7.19 3.08
CA ALA A 89 17.81 8.44 3.54
C ALA A 89 17.22 9.69 2.84
N GLU A 90 16.89 9.58 1.55
CA GLU A 90 16.35 10.68 0.73
C GLU A 90 14.86 10.96 1.00
N THR A 91 14.14 10.00 1.60
CA THR A 91 12.68 10.09 1.82
C THR A 91 12.28 10.60 3.21
N ALA A 92 13.25 10.89 4.08
CA ALA A 92 13.04 11.00 5.53
C ALA A 92 12.13 12.15 6.02
N GLN A 93 11.68 13.09 5.17
CA GLN A 93 11.04 14.32 5.68
C GLN A 93 9.80 14.86 4.95
N ARG A 94 9.39 14.37 3.77
CA ARG A 94 8.25 14.98 3.03
C ARG A 94 7.47 13.95 2.20
N ASP A 95 6.19 14.26 1.96
CA ASP A 95 5.39 13.56 0.95
C ASP A 95 5.88 13.97 -0.44
N LEU A 96 6.82 13.20 -0.98
CA LEU A 96 7.52 13.49 -2.23
C LEU A 96 6.55 13.59 -3.42
N PHE A 97 5.41 12.91 -3.35
CA PHE A 97 4.42 12.97 -4.42
C PHE A 97 3.81 14.36 -4.48
N THR A 98 3.40 14.92 -3.33
CA THR A 98 2.80 16.28 -3.30
C THR A 98 3.74 17.37 -3.80
N THR A 99 5.06 17.16 -3.71
CA THR A 99 6.07 18.12 -4.19
C THR A 99 6.50 17.87 -5.64
N GLY A 100 5.92 16.87 -6.32
CA GLY A 100 6.31 16.50 -7.69
C GLY A 100 7.69 15.85 -7.79
N LYS A 101 8.29 15.41 -6.67
CA LYS A 101 9.61 14.79 -6.62
C LYS A 101 9.59 13.28 -6.90
N VAL A 102 8.41 12.67 -6.90
CA VAL A 102 8.16 11.30 -7.39
C VAL A 102 6.95 11.29 -8.30
N GLY A 103 6.99 10.55 -9.42
CA GLY A 103 5.86 10.49 -10.35
C GLY A 103 4.84 9.40 -10.07
N MET A 104 5.20 8.36 -9.31
CA MET A 104 4.28 7.30 -8.88
C MET A 104 4.45 6.98 -7.40
N VAL A 105 3.33 6.66 -6.74
CA VAL A 105 3.31 6.23 -5.35
C VAL A 105 2.18 5.23 -5.13
N MET A 106 2.43 4.20 -4.34
CA MET A 106 1.38 3.26 -3.92
C MET A 106 0.76 3.72 -2.59
N TYR A 107 -0.48 4.20 -2.66
CA TYR A 107 -1.27 4.55 -1.49
C TYR A 107 -2.75 4.22 -1.70
N GLY A 108 -3.51 4.19 -0.60
CA GLY A 108 -4.95 4.02 -0.67
C GLY A 108 -5.72 5.33 -0.82
N ARG A 109 -7.05 5.19 -0.91
CA ARG A 109 -8.00 6.28 -1.16
C ARG A 109 -7.89 7.44 -0.17
N TRP A 110 -7.42 7.19 1.06
CA TRP A 110 -7.30 8.18 2.13
C TRP A 110 -6.35 9.33 1.82
N MET A 111 -5.45 9.17 0.85
CA MET A 111 -4.56 10.25 0.41
C MET A 111 -5.22 11.23 -0.56
N VAL A 112 -6.35 10.87 -1.19
CA VAL A 112 -6.99 11.74 -2.20
C VAL A 112 -7.37 13.12 -1.68
N PRO A 113 -7.93 13.31 -0.46
CA PRO A 113 -8.20 14.65 0.05
C PRO A 113 -6.94 15.51 0.09
N ARG A 114 -5.80 14.93 0.47
CA ARG A 114 -4.49 15.58 0.46
C ARG A 114 -4.03 15.86 -0.97
N TYR A 115 -4.09 14.90 -1.87
CA TYR A 115 -3.65 15.10 -3.26
C TYR A 115 -4.53 16.08 -4.05
N ARG A 116 -5.77 16.30 -3.63
CA ARG A 116 -6.63 17.36 -4.20
C ARG A 116 -6.13 18.78 -3.88
N THR A 117 -5.19 18.96 -2.95
CA THR A 117 -4.55 20.26 -2.69
C THR A 117 -3.37 20.54 -3.62
N ILE A 118 -2.95 19.58 -4.44
CA ILE A 118 -1.91 19.77 -5.45
C ILE A 118 -2.45 20.67 -6.55
N MET A 119 -1.79 21.80 -6.78
CA MET A 119 -2.16 22.77 -7.81
C MET A 119 -1.17 22.77 -8.99
N ASP A 120 0.05 22.29 -8.78
CA ASP A 120 1.16 22.45 -9.72
C ASP A 120 1.15 21.41 -10.86
N PHE A 121 0.47 20.28 -10.67
CA PHE A 121 0.35 19.24 -11.68
C PHE A 121 -0.93 18.41 -11.55
N LYS A 122 -1.26 17.69 -12.63
CA LYS A 122 -2.40 16.77 -12.67
C LYS A 122 -1.97 15.37 -12.27
N TRP A 123 -2.85 14.67 -11.56
CA TRP A 123 -2.63 13.29 -11.14
C TRP A 123 -3.88 12.44 -11.38
N GLY A 124 -3.69 11.12 -11.31
CA GLY A 124 -4.77 10.13 -11.43
C GLY A 124 -4.47 8.92 -10.56
N VAL A 125 -5.30 7.88 -10.67
CA VAL A 125 -5.10 6.60 -9.98
C VAL A 125 -5.15 5.46 -10.98
N ALA A 126 -4.38 4.41 -10.75
CA ALA A 126 -4.36 3.21 -11.56
C ALA A 126 -4.42 1.97 -10.66
N PRO A 127 -4.86 0.80 -11.17
CA PRO A 127 -4.66 -0.46 -10.47
C PRO A 127 -3.17 -0.74 -10.24
N LEU A 128 -2.84 -1.54 -9.23
CA LEU A 128 -1.46 -1.98 -9.00
C LEU A 128 -0.98 -2.86 -10.16
N PRO A 129 0.31 -2.77 -10.55
CA PRO A 129 0.85 -3.59 -11.61
C PRO A 129 0.84 -5.07 -11.22
N LYS A 130 0.45 -5.94 -12.16
CA LYS A 130 0.43 -7.38 -11.93
C LYS A 130 1.76 -8.03 -12.32
N LYS A 131 2.03 -9.20 -11.75
CA LYS A 131 3.05 -10.13 -12.28
C LYS A 131 2.40 -11.42 -12.74
N LYS A 132 2.09 -12.31 -11.81
CA LYS A 132 1.27 -13.51 -12.06
C LYS A 132 -0.20 -13.27 -11.76
N ASN A 133 -0.48 -12.54 -10.68
CA ASN A 133 -1.84 -12.28 -10.19
C ASN A 133 -2.11 -10.78 -10.08
N ARG A 134 -3.37 -10.39 -10.28
CA ARG A 134 -3.87 -9.07 -9.88
C ARG A 134 -4.16 -9.10 -8.38
N VAL A 135 -3.66 -8.12 -7.65
CA VAL A 135 -3.89 -8.02 -6.21
C VAL A 135 -4.04 -6.56 -5.81
N SER A 136 -4.99 -6.28 -4.93
CA SER A 136 -5.12 -4.98 -4.26
C SER A 136 -5.21 -5.21 -2.75
N PRO A 137 -4.35 -4.59 -1.92
CA PRO A 137 -4.48 -4.73 -0.48
C PRO A 137 -5.77 -4.06 0.01
N LEU A 138 -6.58 -4.81 0.74
CA LEU A 138 -7.80 -4.29 1.37
C LEU A 138 -7.51 -3.89 2.81
N PHE A 139 -7.76 -2.63 3.11
CA PHE A 139 -7.74 -2.08 4.45
C PHE A 139 -9.17 -1.73 4.88
N THR A 140 -9.52 -2.08 6.11
CA THR A 140 -10.84 -1.77 6.69
C THR A 140 -10.66 -1.02 7.99
N VAL A 141 -11.54 -0.05 8.24
CA VAL A 141 -11.64 0.67 9.51
C VAL A 141 -13.06 0.48 10.03
N ALA A 142 -13.20 0.17 11.32
CA ALA A 142 -14.49 -0.02 11.96
C ALA A 142 -14.64 0.93 13.14
N PHE A 143 -15.85 1.47 13.32
CA PHE A 143 -16.23 2.11 14.58
C PHE A 143 -16.65 1.02 15.56
N VAL A 144 -16.03 1.01 16.74
CA VAL A 144 -16.28 0.01 17.79
C VAL A 144 -16.61 0.71 19.10
N ALA A 145 -17.57 0.16 19.83
CA ALA A 145 -17.88 0.60 21.19
C ALA A 145 -17.15 -0.30 22.20
N SER A 146 -16.44 0.29 23.15
CA SER A 146 -15.78 -0.46 24.21
C SER A 146 -16.80 -1.18 25.10
N SER A 147 -16.49 -2.42 25.49
CA SER A 147 -17.30 -3.17 26.46
C SER A 147 -17.33 -2.53 27.85
N GLN A 148 -16.39 -1.63 28.15
CA GLN A 148 -16.30 -0.88 29.39
C GLN A 148 -16.97 0.50 29.31
N CYS A 149 -17.68 0.81 28.21
CA CYS A 149 -18.34 2.09 28.03
C CYS A 149 -19.42 2.31 29.10
N LYS A 150 -19.38 3.46 29.78
CA LYS A 150 -20.40 3.86 30.77
C LYS A 150 -21.74 4.27 30.14
N HIS A 151 -21.76 4.52 28.83
CA HIS A 151 -22.91 5.00 28.06
C HIS A 151 -23.15 4.10 26.82
N PRO A 152 -23.48 2.82 27.01
CA PRO A 152 -23.51 1.85 25.90
C PRO A 152 -24.61 2.15 24.87
N LYS A 153 -25.73 2.78 25.28
CA LYS A 153 -26.82 3.14 24.35
C LYS A 153 -26.39 4.29 23.43
N GLU A 154 -25.79 5.32 23.99
CA GLU A 154 -25.29 6.48 23.27
C GLU A 154 -24.12 6.12 22.35
N ALA A 155 -23.22 5.24 22.82
CA ALA A 155 -22.16 4.68 22.00
C ALA A 155 -22.72 3.88 20.80
N TYR A 156 -23.77 3.07 21.03
CA TYR A 156 -24.46 2.37 19.95
C TYR A 156 -25.07 3.34 18.93
N GLU A 157 -25.79 4.37 19.38
CA GLU A 157 -26.40 5.36 18.47
C GLU A 157 -25.35 6.08 17.64
N LEU A 158 -24.20 6.42 18.23
CA LEU A 158 -23.09 7.02 17.50
C LEU A 158 -22.52 6.08 16.44
N VAL A 159 -22.19 4.84 16.81
CA VAL A 159 -21.66 3.84 15.87
C VAL A 159 -22.66 3.59 14.73
N ARG A 160 -23.95 3.43 15.07
CA ARG A 160 -25.04 3.26 14.10
C ARG A 160 -25.12 4.44 13.13
N PHE A 161 -25.02 5.67 13.62
CA PHE A 161 -25.04 6.87 12.79
C PHE A 161 -23.82 6.93 11.85
N LEU A 162 -22.61 6.73 12.38
CA LEU A 162 -21.35 6.80 11.63
C LEU A 162 -21.22 5.68 10.58
N SER A 163 -21.72 4.49 10.88
CA SER A 163 -21.75 3.37 9.94
C SER A 163 -22.99 3.39 9.01
N GLY A 164 -23.97 4.24 9.31
CA GLY A 164 -25.19 4.40 8.52
C GLY A 164 -25.00 5.22 7.25
N LYS A 165 -26.13 5.56 6.61
CA LYS A 165 -26.16 6.34 5.37
C LYS A 165 -25.46 7.69 5.53
N GLY A 166 -25.73 8.42 6.62
CA GLY A 166 -25.14 9.73 6.87
C GLY A 166 -23.61 9.73 6.91
N GLY A 167 -23.01 8.82 7.69
CA GLY A 167 -21.56 8.70 7.76
C GLY A 167 -20.92 8.26 6.44
N ASN A 168 -21.52 7.30 5.73
CA ASN A 168 -21.05 6.89 4.42
C ASN A 168 -21.12 8.00 3.37
N GLU A 169 -22.17 8.84 3.37
CA GLU A 169 -22.24 10.01 2.51
C GLU A 169 -21.14 11.03 2.81
N VAL A 170 -20.85 11.27 4.09
CA VAL A 170 -19.75 12.17 4.50
C VAL A 170 -18.41 11.65 3.97
N ILE A 171 -18.11 10.37 4.19
CA ILE A 171 -16.88 9.71 3.70
C ILE A 171 -16.78 9.82 2.17
N GLY A 172 -17.87 9.54 1.46
CA GLY A 172 -17.94 9.65 0.00
C GLY A 172 -17.67 11.07 -0.50
N LYS A 173 -18.32 12.09 0.10
CA LYS A 173 -18.15 13.51 -0.25
C LYS A 173 -16.72 14.01 -0.04
N LEU A 174 -16.09 13.60 1.07
CA LEU A 174 -14.68 13.91 1.35
C LEU A 174 -13.77 13.23 0.32
N GLY A 175 -14.19 12.08 -0.21
CA GLY A 175 -13.33 11.19 -0.98
C GLY A 175 -12.22 10.65 -0.10
N LEU A 176 -12.53 10.27 1.14
CA LEU A 176 -11.54 9.75 2.09
C LEU A 176 -11.41 8.24 1.99
N ALA A 177 -12.53 7.52 1.89
CA ALA A 177 -12.54 6.07 1.77
C ALA A 177 -13.64 5.63 0.80
N VAL A 178 -13.61 4.35 0.41
CA VAL A 178 -14.72 3.72 -0.29
C VAL A 178 -15.84 3.52 0.73
N PRO A 179 -17.06 4.07 0.51
CA PRO A 179 -18.20 3.82 1.38
C PRO A 179 -18.50 2.32 1.51
N SER A 180 -18.81 1.85 2.71
CA SER A 180 -19.20 0.45 2.95
C SER A 180 -20.63 0.14 2.48
N MET A 181 -21.45 1.17 2.22
CA MET A 181 -22.76 1.02 1.58
C MET A 181 -22.61 1.06 0.05
N ILE A 182 -22.94 -0.05 -0.61
CA ILE A 182 -22.78 -0.28 -2.06
C ILE A 182 -23.46 0.81 -2.89
N ASP A 183 -24.69 1.20 -2.54
CA ASP A 183 -25.43 2.24 -3.28
C ASP A 183 -24.71 3.59 -3.23
N ILE A 184 -24.09 3.93 -2.09
CA ILE A 184 -23.34 5.18 -1.94
C ILE A 184 -22.00 5.08 -2.67
N ALA A 185 -21.33 3.93 -2.61
CA ALA A 185 -20.09 3.67 -3.34
C ALA A 185 -20.27 3.79 -4.86
N ASN A 186 -21.41 3.38 -5.40
CA ASN A 186 -21.72 3.50 -6.83
C ASN A 186 -22.36 4.85 -7.21
N SER A 187 -22.60 5.75 -6.25
CA SER A 187 -23.24 7.03 -6.50
C SER A 187 -22.26 8.12 -6.96
N PRO A 188 -22.75 9.21 -7.56
CA PRO A 188 -21.94 10.40 -7.86
C PRO A 188 -21.27 11.03 -6.63
N VAL A 189 -21.77 10.76 -5.42
CA VAL A 189 -21.17 11.23 -4.17
C VAL A 189 -19.73 10.70 -4.04
N PHE A 190 -19.53 9.40 -4.26
CA PHE A 190 -18.20 8.80 -4.22
C PHE A 190 -17.44 8.98 -5.53
N LEU A 191 -18.08 8.67 -6.68
CA LEU A 191 -17.42 8.67 -7.98
C LEU A 191 -16.90 10.06 -8.36
N SER A 192 -17.58 11.13 -7.91
CA SER A 192 -17.09 12.51 -7.96
C SER A 192 -16.38 12.88 -9.29
N PRO A 193 -16.98 12.65 -10.48
CA PRO A 193 -16.27 12.71 -11.77
C PRO A 193 -15.70 14.10 -12.12
N LYS A 194 -16.18 15.15 -11.43
CA LYS A 194 -15.69 16.54 -11.56
C LYS A 194 -14.44 16.84 -10.72
N LYS A 195 -14.02 15.94 -9.83
CA LYS A 195 -12.85 16.09 -8.95
C LYS A 195 -11.79 15.06 -9.30
N LEU A 196 -10.52 15.35 -9.01
CA LEU A 196 -9.47 14.33 -9.09
C LEU A 196 -9.63 13.27 -7.98
N PRO A 197 -9.27 12.01 -8.22
CA PRO A 197 -9.00 11.46 -9.55
C PRO A 197 -10.31 11.32 -10.33
N LYS A 198 -10.30 11.63 -11.64
CA LYS A 198 -11.49 11.56 -12.50
C LYS A 198 -12.05 10.13 -12.63
N ASN A 199 -11.22 9.13 -12.37
CA ASN A 199 -11.48 7.70 -12.48
C ASN A 199 -11.55 7.04 -11.09
N SER A 200 -12.40 7.56 -10.21
CA SER A 200 -12.58 7.00 -8.85
C SER A 200 -13.20 5.59 -8.86
N ASP A 201 -13.75 5.13 -9.98
CA ASP A 201 -14.26 3.77 -10.18
C ASP A 201 -13.17 2.69 -10.11
N VAL A 202 -11.90 3.05 -10.34
CA VAL A 202 -10.76 2.13 -10.16
C VAL A 202 -10.77 1.48 -8.77
N PHE A 203 -11.09 2.25 -7.73
CA PHE A 203 -11.16 1.74 -6.36
C PHE A 203 -12.27 0.72 -6.12
N LEU A 204 -13.34 0.75 -6.93
CA LEU A 204 -14.41 -0.24 -6.87
C LEU A 204 -14.00 -1.51 -7.63
N LYS A 205 -13.42 -1.34 -8.83
CA LYS A 205 -12.94 -2.46 -9.67
C LYS A 205 -11.86 -3.29 -8.99
N THR A 206 -11.04 -2.68 -8.13
CA THR A 206 -10.03 -3.42 -7.37
C THR A 206 -10.60 -4.38 -6.33
N MET A 207 -11.89 -4.25 -5.97
CA MET A 207 -12.53 -5.12 -4.98
C MET A 207 -12.65 -6.58 -5.44
N ASP A 208 -12.74 -6.83 -6.74
CA ASP A 208 -12.87 -8.18 -7.31
C ASP A 208 -11.63 -9.06 -7.06
N TYR A 209 -10.49 -8.44 -6.80
CA TYR A 209 -9.21 -9.10 -6.51
C TYR A 209 -8.54 -8.51 -5.27
N ALA A 210 -9.35 -7.93 -4.38
CA ALA A 210 -8.88 -7.38 -3.14
C ALA A 210 -8.50 -8.48 -2.15
N ARG A 211 -7.40 -8.28 -1.43
CA ARG A 211 -6.87 -9.25 -0.46
C ARG A 211 -6.72 -8.59 0.90
N LEU A 212 -7.37 -9.18 1.90
CA LEU A 212 -7.18 -8.81 3.30
C LEU A 212 -5.77 -9.19 3.76
N GLN A 213 -5.22 -8.36 4.63
CA GLN A 213 -4.01 -8.69 5.35
C GLN A 213 -4.23 -9.86 6.30
N PRO A 214 -3.20 -10.69 6.57
CA PRO A 214 -3.32 -11.79 7.51
C PRO A 214 -3.68 -11.28 8.91
N VAL A 215 -4.83 -11.65 9.47
CA VAL A 215 -5.17 -11.26 10.85
C VAL A 215 -4.59 -12.29 11.83
N THR A 216 -3.67 -11.88 12.69
CA THR A 216 -3.07 -12.71 13.75
C THR A 216 -2.93 -11.91 15.05
N PRO A 217 -3.02 -12.51 16.25
CA PRO A 217 -2.83 -11.77 17.51
C PRO A 217 -1.47 -11.08 17.62
N GLN A 218 -0.42 -11.66 17.03
CA GLN A 218 0.95 -11.14 17.05
C GLN A 218 1.25 -10.18 15.89
N TRP A 219 0.21 -9.49 15.37
CA TRP A 219 0.32 -8.68 14.16
C TRP A 219 1.32 -7.54 14.29
N GLU A 220 1.30 -6.84 15.43
CA GLU A 220 2.18 -5.71 15.69
C GLU A 220 3.63 -6.17 15.86
N GLU A 221 3.89 -7.22 16.65
CA GLU A 221 5.24 -7.75 16.84
C GLU A 221 5.81 -8.31 15.53
N MET A 222 4.98 -8.96 14.72
CA MET A 222 5.38 -9.40 13.38
C MET A 222 5.72 -8.20 12.50
N GLY A 223 4.91 -7.14 12.52
CA GLY A 223 5.18 -5.91 11.78
C GLY A 223 6.51 -5.27 12.16
N SER A 224 6.84 -5.22 13.45
CA SER A 224 8.14 -4.71 13.93
C SER A 224 9.31 -5.53 13.39
N ILE A 225 9.24 -6.86 13.48
CA ILE A 225 10.28 -7.77 12.95
C ILE A 225 10.47 -7.54 11.45
N VAL A 226 9.38 -7.55 10.68
CA VAL A 226 9.47 -7.43 9.22
C VAL A 226 10.02 -6.07 8.82
N ASN A 227 9.55 -4.99 9.45
CA ASN A 227 10.03 -3.63 9.15
C ASN A 227 11.52 -3.47 9.42
N GLN A 228 12.04 -4.01 10.52
CA GLN A 228 13.47 -3.96 10.82
C GLN A 228 14.31 -4.60 9.70
N GLN A 229 13.90 -5.78 9.24
CA GLN A 229 14.63 -6.49 8.18
C GLN A 229 14.50 -5.78 6.82
N LEU A 230 13.33 -5.19 6.53
CA LEU A 230 13.13 -4.37 5.32
C LEU A 230 13.94 -3.08 5.36
N GLU A 231 14.09 -2.45 6.54
CA GLU A 231 14.93 -1.27 6.70
C GLU A 231 16.40 -1.60 6.40
N GLU A 232 16.92 -2.72 6.90
CA GLU A 232 18.27 -3.17 6.58
C GLU A 232 18.44 -3.49 5.08
N LEU A 233 17.43 -4.09 4.45
CA LEU A 233 17.40 -4.32 3.00
C LEU A 233 17.45 -3.01 2.20
N PHE A 234 16.59 -2.04 2.52
CA PHE A 234 16.48 -0.76 1.81
C PHE A 234 17.50 0.30 2.29
N LEU A 235 18.46 -0.11 3.13
CA LEU A 235 19.69 0.61 3.44
C LEU A 235 20.92 -0.09 2.85
N ASP A 236 20.72 -1.07 1.96
CA ASP A 236 21.77 -1.87 1.32
C ASP A 236 22.68 -2.64 2.30
N LYS A 237 22.15 -2.99 3.48
CA LYS A 237 22.90 -3.74 4.50
C LYS A 237 22.73 -5.26 4.37
N LYS A 238 21.73 -5.70 3.60
CA LYS A 238 21.38 -7.11 3.38
C LYS A 238 20.88 -7.33 1.97
N SER A 239 21.17 -8.50 1.42
CA SER A 239 20.51 -8.95 0.19
C SER A 239 19.03 -9.27 0.43
N PRO A 240 18.17 -9.21 -0.61
CA PRO A 240 16.77 -9.64 -0.52
C PRO A 240 16.59 -11.05 0.04
N ALA A 241 17.47 -11.99 -0.34
CA ALA A 241 17.41 -13.37 0.13
C ALA A 241 17.78 -13.51 1.62
N GLU A 242 18.74 -12.73 2.12
CA GLU A 242 19.09 -12.71 3.54
C GLU A 242 17.96 -12.10 4.37
N ALA A 243 17.44 -10.94 3.96
CA ALA A 243 16.31 -10.30 4.62
C ALA A 243 15.10 -11.23 4.70
N ALA A 244 14.76 -11.92 3.60
CA ALA A 244 13.65 -12.88 3.55
C ALA A 244 13.82 -14.06 4.53
N LYS A 245 15.03 -14.61 4.62
CA LYS A 245 15.37 -15.70 5.54
C LYS A 245 15.29 -15.25 7.00
N ASP A 246 15.82 -14.07 7.31
CA ASP A 246 15.80 -13.51 8.66
C ASP A 246 14.37 -13.19 9.11
N ILE A 247 13.56 -12.55 8.25
CA ILE A 247 12.12 -12.34 8.47
C ILE A 247 11.44 -13.67 8.80
N THR A 248 11.66 -14.68 7.97
CA THR A 248 10.98 -15.97 8.13
C THR A 248 11.40 -16.67 9.42
N ARG A 249 12.69 -16.65 9.76
CA ARG A 249 13.22 -17.22 11.02
C ARG A 249 12.59 -16.54 12.23
N GLU A 250 12.65 -15.21 12.30
CA GLU A 250 12.23 -14.43 13.47
C GLU A 250 10.71 -14.46 13.67
N VAL A 251 9.93 -14.32 12.59
CA VAL A 251 8.47 -14.45 12.66
C VAL A 251 8.08 -15.88 13.06
N ASN A 252 8.74 -16.92 12.55
CA ASN A 252 8.44 -18.30 12.99
C ASN A 252 8.77 -18.53 14.47
N GLN A 253 9.77 -17.85 15.03
CA GLN A 253 10.05 -17.91 16.47
C GLN A 253 8.95 -17.21 17.29
N LEU A 254 8.45 -16.06 16.82
CA LEU A 254 7.32 -15.36 17.42
C LEU A 254 6.06 -16.22 17.41
N LEU A 255 5.70 -16.81 16.27
CA LEU A 255 4.49 -17.63 16.13
C LEU A 255 4.49 -18.87 17.02
N LYS A 256 5.66 -19.45 17.31
CA LYS A 256 5.79 -20.57 18.27
C LYS A 256 5.49 -20.19 19.72
N LYS A 257 5.70 -18.92 20.11
CA LYS A 257 5.42 -18.42 21.47
C LYS A 257 3.95 -18.06 21.69
N GLY A 258 3.19 -17.90 20.61
CA GLY A 258 1.77 -17.53 20.63
C GLY A 258 0.79 -18.69 20.70
N ILE A 259 1.30 -19.92 20.86
CA ILE A 259 0.57 -21.17 21.09
C ILE A 259 0.77 -21.55 22.55
#